data_AF-A0A316WDV8-F1
#
_entry.id   AF-A0A316WDV8-F1
#
_cell.length_a   1.000
_cell.length_b   1.000
_cell.length_c   1.000
_cell.angle_alpha   90.00
_cell.angle_beta   90.00
_cell.angle_gamma   90.00
#
_symmetry.space_group_name_H-M   'P 1'
#
loop_
_entity.id
_entity.type
_entity.pdbx_description
1 polymer ?
#
loop_
_entity_poly.entity_id
_entity_poly.type
_entity_poly.pdbx_seq_one_letter_code
_entity_poly.pdbx_strand_id
1 'polypeptide(L)' 'MKKLFLTQTNEPHLVIFEVIFFKGKLNLGSTMEAGERFVGEYHPKKNKVFFTDVNDQEWTFIVDESCRIIETI' A
#
# COMPACT_ATOMS: atom_id res chain seq x y z
N MET A 1 -27.93 -10.10 14.65
CA MET A 1 -26.56 -10.32 14.15
C MET A 1 -25.97 -8.96 13.81
N LYS A 2 -24.96 -8.47 14.55
CA LYS A 2 -24.32 -7.18 14.24
C LYS A 2 -23.43 -7.38 13.02
N LYS A 3 -23.82 -6.82 11.88
CA LYS A 3 -22.97 -6.68 10.72
C LYS A 3 -21.92 -5.63 11.09
N LEU A 4 -20.67 -6.05 11.27
CA LEU A 4 -19.56 -5.15 11.53
C LEU A 4 -19.29 -4.41 10.21
N PHE A 5 -19.84 -3.21 10.06
CA PHE A 5 -19.48 -2.34 8.96
C PHE A 5 -18.09 -1.80 9.28
N LEU A 6 -17.07 -2.27 8.57
CA LEU A 6 -15.83 -1.52 8.44
C LEU A 6 -16.24 -0.17 7.84
N THR A 7 -16.26 0.87 8.66
CA THR A 7 -16.42 2.24 8.16
C THR A 7 -15.20 2.50 7.30
N GLN A 8 -15.33 2.37 5.97
CA GLN A 8 -14.32 2.84 5.05
C GLN A 8 -14.15 4.34 5.32
N THR A 9 -13.05 4.71 5.97
CA THR A 9 -12.68 6.09 6.19
C THR A 9 -12.32 6.67 4.83
N ASN A 10 -12.95 7.77 4.42
CA ASN A 10 -12.61 8.47 3.18
C ASN A 10 -11.33 9.32 3.30
N GLU A 11 -10.70 9.29 4.47
CA GLU A 11 -9.48 10.01 4.79
C GLU A 11 -8.27 9.09 4.71
N PRO A 12 -7.07 9.64 4.46
CA PRO A 12 -5.84 8.86 4.45
C PRO A 12 -5.64 8.09 5.76
N HIS A 13 -5.19 6.84 5.65
CA HIS A 13 -4.95 5.97 6.80
C HIS A 13 -3.90 4.90 6.48
N LEU A 14 -3.31 4.31 7.51
CA LEU A 14 -2.30 3.28 7.35
C LEU A 14 -2.94 1.93 7.02
N VAL A 15 -2.30 1.20 6.12
CA VAL A 15 -2.70 -0.15 5.70
C VAL A 15 -1.49 -1.05 5.59
N ILE A 16 -1.71 -2.35 5.78
CA ILE A 16 -0.81 -3.39 5.29
C ILE A 16 -1.22 -3.68 3.85
N PHE A 17 -0.27 -3.60 2.91
CA PHE A 17 -0.50 -3.91 1.51
C PHE A 17 0.51 -4.93 0.99
N GLU A 18 0.09 -5.74 0.01
CA GLU A 18 0.92 -6.65 -0.77
C GLU A 18 1.27 -6.02 -2.11
N VAL A 19 2.54 -6.05 -2.51
CA VAL A 19 2.99 -5.58 -3.83
C VAL A 19 2.65 -6.62 -4.89
N ILE A 20 1.88 -6.27 -5.92
CA ILE A 20 1.67 -7.15 -7.08
C ILE A 20 2.82 -6.99 -8.08
N PHE A 21 3.12 -5.75 -8.45
CA PHE A 21 4.24 -5.40 -9.31
C PHE A 21 4.61 -3.93 -9.11
N PHE A 22 5.78 -3.52 -9.57
CA PHE A 22 6.20 -2.13 -9.62
C PHE A 22 6.93 -1.85 -10.94
N LYS A 23 6.94 -0.58 -11.35
CA LYS A 23 7.70 -0.10 -12.50
C LYS A 23 8.67 0.97 -12.01
N GLY A 24 9.95 0.74 -12.24
CA GLY A 24 11.00 1.65 -11.80
C GLY A 24 12.28 0.89 -11.49
N LYS A 25 13.34 1.63 -11.22
CA LYS A 25 14.61 1.07 -10.75
C LYS A 25 14.65 1.18 -9.23
N LEU A 26 14.88 0.05 -8.57
CA LEU A 26 15.15 0.00 -7.14
C LEU A 26 16.54 0.57 -6.85
N ASN A 27 16.64 1.33 -5.77
CA ASN A 27 17.94 1.65 -5.20
C ASN A 27 18.61 0.39 -4.63
N LEU A 28 19.95 0.37 -4.63
CA LEU A 28 20.72 -0.73 -4.08
C LEU A 28 20.37 -0.90 -2.60
N GLY A 29 19.99 -2.11 -2.19
CA GLY A 29 19.57 -2.40 -0.82
C GLY A 29 18.07 -2.28 -0.56
N SER A 30 17.26 -1.94 -1.58
CA SER A 30 15.80 -2.01 -1.46
C SER A 30 15.34 -3.43 -1.18
N THR A 31 14.38 -3.57 -0.27
CA THR A 31 13.74 -4.83 0.10
C THR A 31 12.41 -5.06 -0.62
N MET A 32 12.05 -4.16 -1.54
CA MET A 32 10.76 -4.18 -2.21
C MET A 32 10.73 -5.23 -3.32
N GLU A 33 9.89 -6.25 -3.16
CA GLU A 33 9.68 -7.34 -4.12
C GLU A 33 8.18 -7.62 -4.33
N ALA A 34 7.82 -8.24 -5.45
CA ALA A 34 6.45 -8.67 -5.69
C ALA A 34 6.08 -9.85 -4.77
N GLY A 35 4.89 -9.79 -4.16
CA GLY A 35 4.42 -10.73 -3.14
C GLY A 35 4.77 -10.34 -1.70
N GLU A 36 5.70 -9.40 -1.51
CA GLU A 36 6.05 -8.89 -0.19
C GLU A 36 5.01 -7.90 0.34
N ARG A 37 5.00 -7.74 1.67
CA ARG A 37 4.02 -6.91 2.39
C ARG A 37 4.68 -5.77 3.13
N PHE A 38 4.08 -4.60 3.04
CA PHE A 38 4.58 -3.38 3.69
C PHE A 38 3.44 -2.59 4.32
N VAL A 39 3.82 -1.63 5.17
CA VAL A 39 2.90 -0.63 5.70
C VAL A 39 2.99 0.62 4.84
N GLY A 40 1.86 1.11 4.35
CA GLY A 40 1.77 2.33 3.55
C GLY A 40 0.56 3.17 3.92
N GLU A 41 0.52 4.39 3.42
CA GLU A 41 -0.62 5.30 3.59
C GLU A 41 -1.57 5.16 2.40
N TYR A 42 -2.75 4.60 2.62
CA TYR A 42 -3.80 4.52 1.61
C TYR A 42 -4.58 5.83 1.54
N HIS A 43 -4.76 6.33 0.32
CA HIS A 43 -5.57 7.50 -0.01
C HIS A 43 -6.80 7.04 -0.82
N PRO A 44 -7.96 6.79 -0.18
CA PRO A 44 -9.15 6.25 -0.83
C PRO A 44 -9.63 7.07 -2.02
N LYS A 45 -9.62 8.41 -1.89
CA LYS A 45 -10.04 9.34 -2.96
C LYS A 45 -9.19 9.25 -4.23
N LYS A 46 -7.97 8.70 -4.13
CA LYS A 46 -7.03 8.53 -5.26
C LYS A 46 -6.87 7.05 -5.67
N ASN A 47 -7.44 6.14 -4.90
CA ASN A 47 -7.20 4.70 -4.96
C ASN A 47 -5.70 4.32 -4.98
N LYS A 48 -4.90 4.96 -4.12
CA LYS A 48 -3.44 4.82 -4.12
C LYS A 48 -2.87 4.57 -2.73
N VAL A 49 -1.85 3.74 -2.63
CA VAL A 49 -1.00 3.58 -1.44
C VAL A 49 0.33 4.27 -1.69
N PHE A 50 0.73 5.15 -0.77
CA PHE A 50 2.05 5.77 -0.75
C PHE A 50 2.94 5.02 0.24
N PHE A 51 4.17 4.73 -0.18
CA PHE A 51 5.14 3.96 0.59
C PHE A 51 6.53 4.55 0.41
N THR A 52 7.28 4.66 1.50
CA THR A 52 8.69 5.04 1.49
C THR A 52 9.48 3.80 1.89
N ASP A 53 10.39 3.36 1.03
CA ASP A 53 11.21 2.18 1.29
C ASP A 53 12.34 2.46 2.29
N VAL A 54 13.12 1.43 2.62
CA VAL A 54 14.25 1.52 3.56
C VAL A 54 15.39 2.44 3.11
N ASN A 55 15.37 2.90 1.86
CA ASN A 55 16.36 3.81 1.27
C ASN A 55 15.77 5.21 1.04
N ASP A 56 14.68 5.57 1.72
CA ASP A 56 13.94 6.82 1.54
C ASP A 56 13.41 7.01 0.10
N GLN A 57 13.29 5.94 -0.69
CA GLN A 57 12.72 6.01 -2.02
C GLN A 57 11.19 5.96 -1.93
N GLU A 58 10.54 6.99 -2.48
CA GLU A 58 9.08 7.07 -2.51
C GLU A 58 8.49 6.24 -3.66
N TRP A 59 7.42 5.52 -3.34
CA TRP A 59 6.66 4.68 -4.25
C TRP A 59 5.17 4.97 -4.14
N THR A 60 4.49 4.83 -5.27
CA THR A 60 3.04 4.95 -5.37
C THR A 60 2.48 3.71 -6.03
N PHE A 61 1.56 3.05 -5.33
CA PHE A 61 0.86 1.87 -5.82
C PHE A 61 -0.61 2.18 -6.03
N ILE A 62 -1.20 1.61 -7.07
CA ILE A 62 -2.63 1.67 -7.35
C ILE A 62 -3.25 0.39 -6.81
N VAL A 63 -4.28 0.50 -5.98
CA VAL A 63 -4.96 -0.67 -5.40
C VAL A 63 -5.71 -1.43 -6.49
N ASP A 64 -5.63 -2.75 -6.42
CA ASP A 64 -6.14 -3.73 -7.39
C ASP A 64 -5.43 -3.73 -8.76
N GLU A 65 -4.42 -2.89 -8.94
CA GLU A 65 -3.54 -2.92 -10.11
C GLU A 65 -2.12 -3.35 -9.72
N SER A 66 -1.42 -2.51 -8.95
CA SER A 66 -0.02 -2.74 -8.56
C SER A 66 0.15 -3.15 -7.10
N CYS A 67 -0.90 -3.09 -6.29
CA CYS A 67 -0.93 -3.63 -4.92
C CYS A 67 -2.32 -4.12 -4.51
N ARG A 68 -2.40 -4.84 -3.38
CA ARG A 68 -3.65 -5.20 -2.68
C ARG A 68 -3.58 -4.79 -1.23
N ILE A 69 -4.66 -4.22 -0.70
CA ILE A 69 -4.77 -3.96 0.73
C ILE A 69 -5.16 -5.27 1.44
N ILE A 70 -4.43 -5.60 2.51
CA ILE A 70 -4.65 -6.78 3.35
C ILE A 70 -5.42 -6.39 4.61
N GLU A 71 -5.01 -5.30 5.26
CA GLU A 71 -5.55 -4.88 6.55
C GLU A 71 -5.44 -3.35 6.72
N THR A 72 -6.39 -2.76 7.45
CA THR A 72 -6.37 -1.35 7.90
C THR A 72 -5.93 -1.30 9.36
N ILE A 73 -5.05 -0.34 9.69
CA ILE A 73 -4.48 -0.14 11.03
C ILE A 73 -5.15 1.03 11.75
#